data_AF-R1BE87-F1
#
_entry.id   AF-R1BE87-F1
#
_cell.length_a   1.000
_cell.length_b   1.000
_cell.length_c   1.000
_cell.angle_alpha   90.00
_cell.angle_beta   90.00
_cell.angle_gamma   90.00
#
_symmetry.space_group_name_H-M   'P 1'
#
loop_
_entity.id
_entity.type
_entity.pdbx_description
1 polymer ?
#
loop_
_entity_poly.entity_id
_entity_poly.type
_entity_poly.pdbx_seq_one_letter_code
_entity_poly.pdbx_strand_id
1 'polypeptide(L)'
;MPGKTGKKLTKKRKTTPITASAKAAHEQESGKVKIAKKRCHGQTPLRKGPRPTDAERRVRALNKKLRDIEALQQRASEGDALDAQQQAKLDSLGDVLAKLEEAMS
;
A
#
# COMPACT_ATOMS: atom_id res chain seq x y z
N MET A 1 10.23 -4.54 58.45
CA MET A 1 11.09 -5.15 57.42
C MET A 1 10.64 -4.65 56.04
N PRO A 2 11.20 -3.55 55.51
CA PRO A 2 10.83 -3.04 54.19
C PRO A 2 11.42 -3.94 53.07
N GLY A 3 10.53 -4.52 52.26
CA GLY A 3 10.86 -5.36 51.11
C GLY A 3 11.47 -4.54 49.96
N LYS A 4 12.57 -5.05 49.42
CA LYS A 4 13.35 -4.44 48.33
C LYS A 4 12.51 -4.29 47.07
N THR A 5 12.45 -3.08 46.53
CA THR A 5 11.86 -2.75 45.23
C THR A 5 12.73 -3.30 44.09
N GLY A 6 12.15 -4.19 43.28
CA GLY A 6 12.79 -4.75 42.09
C GLY A 6 12.89 -3.72 40.97
N LYS A 7 14.12 -3.35 40.60
CA LYS A 7 14.44 -2.52 39.42
C LYS A 7 13.98 -3.24 38.14
N LYS A 8 13.05 -2.65 37.38
CA LYS A 8 12.73 -3.11 36.01
C LYS A 8 13.87 -2.67 35.07
N LEU A 9 14.66 -3.63 34.61
CA LEU A 9 15.73 -3.43 33.63
C LEU A 9 15.11 -3.22 32.23
N THR A 10 14.99 -1.97 31.79
CA THR A 10 14.55 -1.67 30.42
C THR A 10 15.71 -1.92 29.45
N LYS A 11 15.58 -2.95 28.60
CA LYS A 11 16.51 -3.20 27.48
C LYS A 11 16.43 -2.04 26.49
N LYS A 12 17.29 -1.03 26.65
CA LYS A 12 17.54 -0.01 25.62
C LYS A 12 18.14 -0.71 24.40
N ARG A 13 17.39 -0.79 23.30
CA ARG A 13 17.91 -1.28 22.00
C ARG A 13 18.97 -0.28 21.54
N LYS A 14 20.23 -0.72 21.45
CA LYS A 14 21.33 0.06 20.86
C LYS A 14 20.98 0.28 19.39
N THR A 15 20.66 1.50 19.01
CA THR A 15 20.59 1.93 17.60
C THR A 15 22.01 1.92 17.05
N THR A 16 22.31 1.01 16.14
CA THR A 16 23.57 1.03 15.38
C THR A 16 23.58 2.26 14.46
N PRO A 17 24.68 3.03 14.42
CA PRO A 17 24.80 4.13 13.47
C PRO A 17 24.93 3.54 12.07
N ILE A 18 23.93 3.81 11.23
CA ILE A 18 24.03 3.62 9.79
C ILE A 18 25.20 4.48 9.29
N THR A 19 26.26 3.81 8.86
CA THR A 19 27.43 4.44 8.24
C THR A 19 26.99 5.22 7.01
N ALA A 20 27.55 6.42 6.84
CA ALA A 20 27.18 7.36 5.77
C ALA A 20 27.35 6.81 4.34
N SER A 21 28.10 5.72 4.16
CA SER A 21 28.30 5.05 2.86
C SER A 21 27.09 4.25 2.37
N ALA A 22 26.17 3.83 3.25
CA ALA A 22 24.97 3.09 2.84
C ALA A 22 23.84 4.02 2.33
N LYS A 23 24.01 5.34 2.41
CA LYS A 23 23.02 6.32 1.97
C LYS A 23 23.20 6.78 0.52
N ALA A 24 24.34 6.48 -0.10
CA ALA A 24 24.72 6.96 -1.44
C ALA A 24 24.34 6.03 -2.60
N ALA A 25 23.86 4.80 -2.33
CA ALA A 25 23.53 3.81 -3.37
C ALA A 25 22.03 3.71 -3.70
N HIS A 26 21.18 4.57 -3.12
CA HIS A 26 19.74 4.64 -3.46
C HIS A 26 19.37 6.03 -3.98
N GLU A 27 20.21 6.53 -4.89
CA GLU A 27 19.99 7.77 -5.63
C GLU A 27 19.86 7.41 -7.12
N GLN A 28 18.82 6.65 -7.45
CA GLN A 28 18.24 6.68 -8.79
C GLN A 28 16.71 6.76 -8.65
N GLU A 29 16.27 8.00 -8.85
CA GLU A 29 14.99 8.42 -9.41
C GLU A 29 13.79 7.48 -9.23
N SER A 30 13.06 7.69 -8.15
CA SER A 30 11.61 7.73 -8.22
C SER A 30 11.17 8.80 -7.24
N GLY A 31 10.44 9.79 -7.73
CA GLY A 31 9.81 10.84 -6.94
C GLY A 31 8.88 10.23 -5.90
N LYS A 32 9.44 9.78 -4.78
CA LYS A 32 8.70 9.38 -3.59
C LYS A 32 8.14 10.67 -3.00
N VAL A 33 6.99 11.10 -3.51
CA VAL A 33 6.11 12.01 -2.80
C VAL A 33 5.88 11.35 -1.44
N LYS A 34 6.60 11.86 -0.43
CA LYS A 34 6.39 11.49 0.96
C LYS A 34 5.01 12.03 1.31
N ILE A 35 3.97 11.23 1.04
CA ILE A 35 2.66 11.46 1.64
C ILE A 35 2.87 11.18 3.12
N ALA A 36 3.29 12.21 3.83
CA ALA A 36 3.35 12.22 5.27
C ALA A 36 1.98 11.76 5.74
N LYS A 37 1.92 10.54 6.28
CA LYS A 37 0.71 10.02 6.92
C LYS A 37 0.54 10.82 8.21
N LYS A 38 0.07 12.07 8.08
CA LYS A 38 -0.48 12.85 9.19
C LYS A 38 -1.54 11.93 9.79
N ARG A 39 -1.29 11.47 11.00
CA ARG A 39 -2.30 10.83 11.84
C ARG A 39 -3.32 11.93 12.18
N CYS A 40 -4.27 12.16 11.29
CA CYS A 40 -5.41 13.02 11.55
C CYS A 40 -6.31 12.29 12.56
N HIS A 41 -6.15 12.64 13.84
CA HIS A 41 -7.13 12.34 14.90
C HIS A 41 -8.33 13.29 14.79
N GLY A 42 -8.91 13.35 13.59
CA GLY A 42 -10.09 14.13 13.26
C GLY A 42 -10.85 13.36 12.22
N GLN A 43 -11.65 12.39 12.66
CA GLN A 43 -12.68 11.82 11.81
C GLN A 43 -13.65 12.95 11.53
N THR A 44 -13.48 13.65 10.40
CA THR A 44 -14.56 14.40 9.80
C THR A 44 -15.74 13.43 9.73
N PRO A 45 -16.91 13.76 10.30
CA PRO A 45 -18.04 12.85 10.25
C PRO A 45 -18.39 12.67 8.77
N LEU A 46 -18.03 11.51 8.24
CA LEU A 46 -18.42 11.10 6.90
C LEU A 46 -19.92 11.34 6.82
N ARG A 47 -20.36 12.18 5.86
CA ARG A 47 -21.78 12.33 5.53
C ARG A 47 -22.37 10.93 5.54
N LYS A 48 -23.35 10.68 6.42
CA LYS A 48 -24.03 9.39 6.56
C LYS A 48 -24.93 9.18 5.34
N GLY A 49 -24.33 9.08 4.16
CA GLY A 49 -25.00 8.54 2.99
C GLY A 49 -25.32 7.07 3.23
N PRO A 50 -26.25 6.50 2.46
CA PRO A 50 -26.49 5.07 2.50
C PRO A 50 -25.17 4.31 2.31
N ARG A 51 -24.97 3.26 3.12
CA ARG A 51 -23.79 2.41 2.98
C ARG A 51 -23.85 1.76 1.60
N PRO A 52 -22.74 1.71 0.84
CA PRO A 52 -22.74 1.03 -0.43
C PRO A 52 -23.07 -0.44 -0.21
N THR A 53 -23.88 -0.99 -1.11
CA THR A 53 -24.21 -2.41 -1.17
C THR A 53 -22.95 -3.23 -1.42
N ASP A 54 -23.01 -4.53 -1.14
CA ASP A 54 -21.85 -5.41 -1.35
C ASP A 54 -21.45 -5.46 -2.85
N ALA A 55 -22.43 -5.45 -3.75
CA ALA A 55 -22.21 -5.37 -5.20
C ALA A 55 -21.43 -4.10 -5.59
N GLU A 56 -21.86 -2.92 -5.12
CA GLU A 56 -21.16 -1.66 -5.40
C GLU A 56 -19.72 -1.66 -4.84
N ARG A 57 -19.50 -2.29 -3.69
CA ARG A 57 -18.16 -2.43 -3.11
C ARG A 57 -17.28 -3.34 -3.97
N ARG A 58 -17.82 -4.46 -4.49
CA ARG A 58 -17.12 -5.37 -5.40
C ARG A 58 -16.75 -4.68 -6.71
N VAL A 59 -17.70 -4.01 -7.36
CA VAL A 59 -17.44 -3.24 -8.60
C VAL A 59 -16.37 -2.19 -8.38
N ARG A 60 -16.43 -1.43 -7.27
CA ARG A 60 -15.38 -0.45 -6.93
C ARG A 60 -14.01 -1.09 -6.73
N ALA A 61 -13.95 -2.27 -6.12
CA ALA A 61 -12.69 -2.98 -5.91
C ALA A 61 -12.11 -3.49 -7.24
N LEU A 62 -12.95 -4.02 -8.13
CA LEU A 62 -12.54 -4.50 -9.46
C LEU A 62 -12.07 -3.34 -10.35
N ASN A 63 -12.78 -2.21 -10.35
CA ASN A 63 -12.34 -1.00 -11.05
C ASN A 63 -10.98 -0.48 -10.58
N LYS A 64 -10.67 -0.59 -9.28
CA LYS A 64 -9.33 -0.23 -8.78
C LYS A 64 -8.25 -1.16 -9.34
N LYS A 65 -8.52 -2.47 -9.37
CA LYS A 65 -7.59 -3.44 -9.96
C LYS A 65 -7.36 -3.17 -11.45
N LEU A 66 -8.40 -2.82 -12.20
CA LEU A 66 -8.27 -2.47 -13.62
C LEU A 66 -7.35 -1.26 -13.82
N ARG A 67 -7.52 -0.19 -13.04
CA ARG A 67 -6.63 0.97 -13.10
C ARG A 67 -5.17 0.63 -12.75
N ASP A 68 -4.96 -0.23 -11.77
CA ASP A 68 -3.62 -0.70 -11.42
C ASP A 68 -2.98 -1.47 -12.58
N ILE A 69 -3.76 -2.30 -13.27
CA ILE A 69 -3.35 -3.08 -14.45
C ILE A 69 -3.05 -2.16 -15.64
N GLU A 70 -3.91 -1.17 -15.94
CA GLU A 70 -3.67 -0.15 -16.97
C GLU A 70 -2.35 0.60 -16.73
N ALA A 71 -2.10 1.02 -15.49
CA ALA A 71 -0.84 1.67 -15.12
C ALA A 71 0.37 0.74 -15.25
N LEU A 72 0.20 -0.59 -15.15
CA LEU A 72 1.26 -1.56 -15.42
C LEU A 72 1.47 -1.74 -16.93
N GLN A 73 0.40 -1.78 -17.73
CA GLN A 73 0.50 -1.86 -19.19
C GLN A 73 1.18 -0.63 -19.79
N GLN A 74 0.89 0.56 -19.26
CA GLN A 74 1.54 1.78 -19.72
C GLN A 74 3.05 1.73 -19.44
N ARG A 75 3.46 1.36 -18.23
CA ARG A 75 4.88 1.18 -17.90
C ARG A 75 5.54 0.10 -18.76
N ALA A 76 4.87 -1.02 -19.00
CA ALA A 76 5.36 -2.06 -19.91
C ALA A 76 5.60 -1.52 -21.33
N SER A 77 4.68 -0.67 -21.81
CA SER A 77 4.77 -0.02 -23.12
C SER A 77 5.89 1.03 -23.18
N GLU A 78 6.18 1.68 -22.05
CA GLU A 78 7.30 2.61 -21.88
C GLU A 78 8.66 1.88 -21.79
N GLY A 79 8.67 0.54 -21.74
CA GLY A 79 9.87 -0.28 -21.68
C GLY A 79 10.42 -0.52 -20.27
N ASP A 80 9.64 -0.21 -19.22
CA ASP A 80 10.01 -0.51 -17.83
C ASP A 80 10.02 -2.03 -17.58
N ALA A 81 11.03 -2.49 -16.84
CA ALA A 81 11.10 -3.89 -16.41
C ALA A 81 10.08 -4.14 -15.29
N LEU A 82 9.13 -5.05 -15.53
CA LEU A 82 8.14 -5.43 -14.54
C LEU A 82 8.63 -6.60 -13.68
N ASP A 83 8.32 -6.52 -12.38
CA ASP A 83 8.51 -7.60 -11.42
C ASP A 83 7.52 -8.75 -11.68
N ALA A 84 7.84 -9.97 -11.22
CA ALA A 84 6.98 -11.14 -11.36
C ALA A 84 5.56 -10.92 -10.79
N GLN A 85 5.43 -10.18 -9.68
CA GLN A 85 4.12 -9.87 -9.09
C GLN A 85 3.32 -8.88 -9.96
N GLN A 86 4.00 -8.01 -10.69
CA GLN A 86 3.37 -7.07 -11.63
C GLN A 86 2.92 -7.78 -12.91
N GLN A 87 3.73 -8.69 -13.42
CA GLN A 87 3.37 -9.57 -14.53
C GLN A 87 2.11 -10.36 -14.21
N ALA A 88 2.06 -11.02 -13.05
CA ALA A 88 0.90 -11.80 -12.60
C ALA A 88 -0.39 -10.95 -12.51
N LYS A 89 -0.27 -9.65 -12.21
CA LYS A 89 -1.43 -8.74 -12.23
C LYS A 89 -1.91 -8.47 -13.65
N LEU A 90 -1.00 -8.29 -14.60
CA LEU A 90 -1.36 -8.16 -16.03
C LEU A 90 -2.08 -9.42 -16.53
N ASP A 91 -1.58 -10.60 -16.15
CA ASP A 91 -2.20 -11.87 -16.54
C ASP A 91 -3.62 -12.02 -15.95
N SER A 92 -3.85 -11.45 -14.76
CA SER A 92 -5.16 -11.47 -14.11
C SER A 92 -6.22 -10.53 -14.75
N LEU A 93 -5.88 -9.79 -15.81
CA LEU A 93 -6.79 -8.84 -16.47
C LEU A 93 -8.09 -9.52 -16.92
N GLY A 94 -8.00 -10.64 -17.64
CA GLY A 94 -9.19 -11.36 -18.13
C GLY A 94 -10.10 -11.82 -16.99
N ASP A 95 -9.48 -12.33 -15.92
CA ASP A 95 -10.16 -12.72 -14.68
C ASP A 95 -10.88 -11.56 -13.99
N VAL A 96 -10.30 -10.36 -14.01
CA VAL A 96 -10.88 -9.16 -13.40
C VAL A 96 -12.06 -8.65 -14.23
N LEU A 97 -11.95 -8.68 -15.57
CA LEU A 97 -13.04 -8.30 -16.47
C LEU A 97 -14.24 -9.24 -16.35
N ALA A 98 -14.02 -10.55 -16.35
CA ALA A 98 -15.10 -11.53 -16.17
C ALA A 98 -15.84 -11.33 -14.85
N LYS A 99 -15.11 -11.13 -13.74
CA LYS A 99 -15.71 -10.85 -12.42
C LYS A 99 -16.45 -9.51 -12.37
N LEU A 100 -16.05 -8.54 -13.19
CA LEU A 100 -16.68 -7.23 -13.27
C LEU A 100 -18.01 -7.31 -14.03
N GLU A 101 -18.04 -8.07 -15.12
CA GLU A 101 -19.26 -8.38 -15.85
C GLU A 101 -20.25 -9.17 -14.97
N GLU A 102 -19.79 -10.21 -14.29
CA GLU A 102 -20.60 -10.98 -13.33
C GLU A 102 -21.17 -10.09 -12.21
N ALA A 103 -20.40 -9.11 -11.73
CA ALA A 103 -20.85 -8.20 -10.67
C ALA A 103 -21.84 -7.12 -11.15
N MET A 104 -21.99 -6.95 -12.47
CA MET A 104 -22.91 -5.99 -13.09
C MET A 104 -24.13 -6.65 -13.75
N SER A 105 -24.11 -7.97 -13.94
CA SER A 105 -25.26 -8.76 -14.39
C SER A 105 -26.24 -9.06 -13.26
#